data_AF-A0A388MCL6-F1
#
_entry.id   AF-A0A388MCL6-F1
#
_cell.length_a   1.000
_cell.length_b   1.000
_cell.length_c   1.000
_cell.angle_alpha   90.00
_cell.angle_beta   90.00
_cell.angle_gamma   90.00
#
_symmetry.space_group_name_H-M   'P 1'
#
loop_
_entity.id
_entity.type
_entity.pdbx_description
1 polymer ?
#
loop_
_entity_poly.entity_id
_entity_poly.type
_entity_poly.pdbx_seq_one_letter_code
_entity_poly.pdbx_strand_id
1 'polypeptide(L)'
;MTGSLLGMPGQLANESIVEYRQRLETQLALIAVEEQRQLAVKAAQQQADEAAPAEKLRLQAEADAESQARRKEAQDMLQRHETASVDRLKFWHFEPNGDDATPEEQHKEFLSKLVTRLLYTCNYQQSELEKQYQNLTQQHQELAKLRHTVQSHEDTTRSLNARMLDLENAVRGPTAGASSSASFSRQLEERVDHVVAMLDDISTFAAPTTISSQLHNLKTEV
;
A
#
# COMPACT_ATOMS: atom_id res chain seq x y z
N MET A 1 11.32 -63.95 33.67
CA MET A 1 9.90 -63.60 33.57
C MET A 1 9.64 -62.44 34.51
N THR A 2 9.71 -61.22 34.01
CA THR A 2 9.37 -60.00 34.75
C THR A 2 8.12 -59.43 34.08
N GLY A 3 7.03 -59.38 34.84
CA GLY A 3 5.70 -59.04 34.35
C GLY A 3 5.67 -57.63 33.77
N SER A 4 5.10 -57.52 32.58
CA SER A 4 4.72 -56.25 31.97
C SER A 4 3.62 -55.62 32.84
N LEU A 5 3.96 -54.57 33.57
CA LEU A 5 2.97 -53.64 34.14
C LEU A 5 2.31 -52.96 32.94
N LEU A 6 1.16 -53.47 32.50
CA LEU A 6 0.33 -52.82 31.47
C LEU A 6 -0.13 -51.45 32.01
N GLY A 7 0.63 -50.40 31.72
CA GLY A 7 0.16 -49.02 31.83
C GLY A 7 -0.88 -48.73 30.75
N MET A 8 -1.80 -47.81 31.02
CA MET A 8 -2.82 -47.41 30.04
C MET A 8 -2.17 -46.72 28.83
N PRO A 9 -2.75 -46.83 27.62
CA PRO A 9 -2.18 -46.17 26.43
C PRO A 9 -2.02 -44.66 26.65
N GLY A 10 -0.81 -44.14 26.44
CA GLY A 10 -0.50 -42.72 26.63
C GLY A 10 -0.24 -42.29 28.08
N GLN A 11 -0.25 -43.21 29.05
CA GLN A 11 0.21 -42.95 30.42
C GLN A 11 1.73 -42.81 30.43
N LEU A 12 2.24 -41.77 31.08
CA LEU A 12 3.67 -41.49 31.14
C LEU A 12 4.41 -42.45 32.08
N ALA A 13 5.72 -42.65 31.85
CA ALA A 13 6.53 -43.48 32.74
C ALA A 13 6.57 -42.87 34.16
N ASN A 14 6.27 -43.68 35.17
CA ASN A 14 6.14 -43.31 36.59
C ASN A 14 4.95 -42.41 36.96
N GLU A 15 4.01 -42.19 36.04
CA GLU A 15 2.77 -41.47 36.33
C GLU A 15 1.76 -42.38 37.05
N SER A 16 1.18 -41.91 38.14
CA SER A 16 0.09 -42.63 38.81
C SER A 16 -1.21 -42.56 38.00
N ILE A 17 -2.09 -43.55 38.16
CA ILE A 17 -3.39 -43.60 37.47
C ILE A 17 -4.25 -42.35 37.77
N VAL A 18 -4.09 -41.74 38.96
CA VAL A 18 -4.83 -40.54 39.36
C VAL A 18 -4.31 -39.30 38.62
N GLU A 19 -2.99 -39.14 38.49
CA GLU A 19 -2.37 -38.05 37.72
C GLU A 19 -2.71 -38.14 36.23
N TYR A 20 -2.74 -39.37 35.68
CA TYR A 20 -3.16 -39.62 34.30
C TYR A 20 -4.61 -39.19 34.04
N ARG A 21 -5.52 -39.54 34.96
CA ARG A 21 -6.92 -39.10 34.90
C ARG A 21 -7.04 -37.57 34.96
N GLN A 22 -6.34 -36.95 35.91
CA GLN A 22 -6.37 -35.49 36.11
C GLN A 22 -5.87 -34.74 34.85
N ARG A 23 -4.82 -35.26 34.19
CA ARG A 23 -4.28 -34.71 32.95
C ARG A 23 -5.31 -34.77 31.81
N LEU A 24 -5.97 -35.92 31.65
CA LEU A 24 -7.03 -36.10 30.65
C LEU A 24 -8.21 -35.14 30.90
N GLU A 25 -8.66 -35.00 32.15
CA GLU A 25 -9.72 -34.06 32.51
C GLU A 25 -9.33 -32.61 32.21
N THR A 26 -8.07 -32.24 32.48
CA THR A 26 -7.54 -30.90 32.16
C THR A 26 -7.48 -30.67 30.65
N GLN A 27 -7.03 -31.65 29.88
CA GLN A 27 -6.98 -31.55 28.41
C GLN A 27 -8.38 -31.45 27.80
N LEU A 28 -9.35 -32.22 28.29
CA LEU A 28 -10.75 -32.13 27.87
C LEU A 28 -11.34 -30.74 28.16
N ALA A 29 -11.04 -30.15 29.32
CA ALA A 29 -11.47 -28.80 29.65
C ALA A 29 -10.86 -27.75 28.70
N LEU A 30 -9.57 -27.88 28.35
CA LEU A 30 -8.91 -27.00 27.38
C LEU A 30 -9.52 -27.13 25.98
N ILE A 31 -9.81 -28.35 25.53
CA ILE A 31 -10.46 -28.61 24.25
C ILE A 31 -11.85 -27.96 24.22
N ALA A 32 -12.65 -28.11 25.29
CA ALA A 32 -13.98 -27.51 25.37
C ALA A 32 -13.94 -25.96 25.29
N VAL A 33 -12.94 -25.33 25.91
CA VAL A 33 -12.73 -23.88 25.82
C VAL A 33 -12.35 -23.46 24.40
N GLU A 34 -11.44 -24.18 23.73
CA GLU A 34 -11.05 -23.85 22.36
C GLU A 34 -12.19 -24.10 21.37
N GLU A 35 -13.02 -25.13 21.56
CA GLU A 35 -14.23 -25.36 20.76
C GLU A 35 -15.22 -24.19 20.90
N GLN A 36 -15.46 -23.70 22.13
CA GLN A 36 -16.28 -22.50 22.33
C GLN A 36 -15.68 -21.27 21.65
N ARG A 37 -14.35 -21.10 21.72
CA ARG A 37 -13.66 -20.00 21.04
C ARG A 37 -13.86 -20.08 19.53
N GLN A 38 -13.74 -21.27 18.93
CA GLN A 38 -13.97 -21.48 17.51
C GLN A 38 -15.42 -21.20 17.10
N LEU A 39 -16.39 -21.58 17.94
CA LEU A 39 -17.80 -21.26 17.70
C LEU A 39 -18.04 -19.74 17.74
N ALA A 40 -17.44 -19.03 18.70
CA ALA A 40 -17.52 -17.58 18.78
C ALA A 40 -16.88 -16.89 17.57
N VAL A 41 -15.72 -17.37 17.11
CA VAL A 41 -15.07 -16.87 15.89
C VAL A 41 -15.94 -17.11 14.66
N LYS A 42 -16.52 -18.30 14.52
CA LYS A 42 -17.43 -18.62 13.40
C LYS A 42 -18.69 -17.76 13.42
N ALA A 43 -19.26 -17.49 14.59
CA ALA A 43 -20.42 -16.60 14.73
C ALA A 43 -20.06 -15.15 14.37
N ALA A 44 -18.91 -14.65 14.82
CA ALA A 44 -18.42 -13.33 14.46
C ALA A 44 -18.14 -13.19 12.96
N GLN A 45 -17.56 -14.23 12.34
CA GLN A 45 -17.35 -14.29 10.89
C GLN A 45 -18.67 -14.24 10.13
N GLN A 46 -19.67 -15.06 10.52
CA GLN A 46 -20.99 -15.05 9.90
C GLN A 46 -21.67 -13.69 10.02
N GLN A 47 -21.58 -13.04 11.18
CA GLN A 47 -22.14 -11.70 11.38
C GLN A 47 -21.44 -10.65 10.50
N ALA A 48 -20.11 -10.75 10.34
CA ALA A 48 -19.36 -9.87 9.44
C ALA A 48 -19.76 -10.10 7.97
N ASP A 49 -19.90 -11.36 7.55
CA ASP A 49 -20.32 -11.73 6.19
C ASP A 49 -21.75 -11.26 5.88
N GLU A 50 -22.66 -11.32 6.86
CA GLU A 50 -24.03 -10.79 6.74
C GLU A 50 -24.06 -9.24 6.68
N ALA A 51 -23.17 -8.56 7.40
CA ALA A 51 -23.08 -7.10 7.41
C ALA A 51 -22.34 -6.52 6.19
N ALA A 52 -21.41 -7.27 5.60
CA ALA A 52 -20.59 -6.86 4.46
C ALA A 52 -21.38 -6.28 3.27
N PRO A 53 -22.50 -6.86 2.79
CA PRO A 53 -23.25 -6.29 1.68
C PRO A 53 -23.89 -4.93 2.03
N ALA A 54 -24.36 -4.76 3.26
CA ALA A 54 -24.95 -3.50 3.72
C ALA A 54 -23.90 -2.39 3.83
N GLU A 55 -22.72 -2.71 4.35
CA GLU A 55 -21.60 -1.77 4.42
C GLU A 55 -21.11 -1.39 3.01
N LYS A 56 -20.99 -2.36 2.11
CA LYS A 56 -20.63 -2.11 0.71
C LYS A 56 -21.63 -1.17 0.02
N LEU A 57 -22.93 -1.38 0.21
CA LEU A 57 -23.97 -0.49 -0.32
C LEU A 57 -23.87 0.92 0.25
N ARG A 58 -23.58 1.04 1.56
CA ARG A 58 -23.38 2.34 2.22
C ARG A 58 -22.20 3.11 1.62
N LEU A 59 -21.05 2.44 1.46
CA LEU A 59 -19.85 3.03 0.86
C LEU A 59 -20.07 3.44 -0.60
N GLN A 60 -20.82 2.63 -1.37
CA GLN A 60 -21.18 2.99 -2.73
C GLN A 60 -22.04 4.25 -2.79
N ALA A 61 -23.07 4.33 -1.94
CA ALA A 61 -23.95 5.51 -1.88
C ALA A 61 -23.19 6.78 -1.46
N GLU A 62 -22.23 6.65 -0.54
CA GLU A 62 -21.36 7.75 -0.12
C GLU A 62 -20.45 8.24 -1.26
N ALA A 63 -19.82 7.32 -2.00
CA ALA A 63 -19.00 7.65 -3.17
C ALA A 63 -19.82 8.32 -4.30
N ASP A 64 -21.04 7.85 -4.52
CA ASP A 64 -21.95 8.43 -5.52
C ASP A 64 -22.39 9.85 -5.12
N ALA A 65 -22.71 10.06 -3.83
CA ALA A 65 -23.05 11.37 -3.29
C ALA A 65 -21.88 12.36 -3.39
N GLU A 66 -20.65 11.93 -3.08
CA GLU A 66 -19.46 12.75 -3.25
C GLU A 66 -19.22 13.12 -4.72
N SER A 67 -19.33 12.15 -5.62
CA SER A 67 -19.20 12.38 -7.07
C SER A 67 -20.26 13.35 -7.59
N GLN A 68 -21.49 13.27 -7.10
CA GLN A 68 -22.56 14.20 -7.43
C GLN A 68 -22.28 15.60 -6.89
N ALA A 69 -21.79 15.73 -5.65
CA ALA A 69 -21.42 17.00 -5.04
C ALA A 69 -20.33 17.71 -5.86
N ARG A 70 -19.26 17.00 -6.24
CA ARG A 70 -18.19 17.53 -7.10
C ARG A 70 -18.69 17.99 -8.46
N ARG A 71 -19.60 17.22 -9.08
CA ARG A 71 -20.21 17.62 -10.36
C ARG A 71 -21.02 18.92 -10.22
N LYS A 72 -21.78 19.06 -9.14
CA LYS A 72 -22.56 20.28 -8.87
C LYS A 72 -21.67 21.48 -8.62
N GLU A 73 -20.61 21.33 -7.83
CA GLU A 73 -19.64 22.39 -7.59
C GLU A 73 -18.97 22.87 -8.89
N ALA A 74 -18.59 21.93 -9.77
CA ALA A 74 -18.04 22.27 -11.08
C ALA A 74 -19.05 23.02 -11.97
N GLN A 75 -20.33 22.62 -11.95
CA GLN A 75 -21.39 23.34 -12.67
C GLN A 75 -21.60 24.75 -12.12
N ASP A 76 -21.66 24.92 -10.80
CA ASP A 76 -21.82 26.23 -10.16
C ASP A 76 -20.63 27.15 -10.50
N MET A 77 -19.41 26.61 -10.51
CA MET A 77 -18.21 27.35 -10.90
C MET A 77 -18.25 27.79 -12.37
N LEU A 78 -18.65 26.90 -13.28
CA LEU A 78 -18.81 27.22 -14.69
C LEU A 78 -19.86 28.32 -14.88
N GLN A 79 -21.03 28.20 -14.24
CA GLN A 79 -22.10 29.18 -14.35
C GLN A 79 -21.70 30.56 -13.81
N ARG A 80 -20.91 30.62 -12.72
CA ARG A 80 -20.34 31.88 -12.24
C ARG A 80 -19.38 32.49 -13.25
N HIS A 81 -18.52 31.67 -13.86
CA HIS A 81 -17.58 32.13 -14.87
C HIS A 81 -18.31 32.67 -16.11
N GLU A 82 -19.36 31.97 -16.57
CA GLU A 82 -20.23 32.40 -17.68
C GLU A 82 -20.97 33.70 -17.34
N THR A 83 -21.54 33.82 -16.14
CA THR A 83 -22.23 35.05 -15.72
C THR A 83 -21.25 36.23 -15.68
N ALA A 84 -20.06 36.03 -15.09
CA ALA A 84 -19.03 37.05 -15.02
C ALA A 84 -18.47 37.42 -16.41
N SER A 85 -18.38 36.48 -17.35
CA SER A 85 -17.94 36.76 -18.71
C SER A 85 -19.02 37.52 -19.50
N VAL A 86 -20.30 37.16 -19.36
CA VAL A 86 -21.42 37.88 -19.97
C VAL A 86 -21.51 39.32 -19.46
N ASP A 87 -21.36 39.54 -18.15
CA ASP A 87 -21.40 40.89 -17.58
C ASP A 87 -20.22 41.75 -18.05
N ARG A 88 -19.02 41.15 -18.15
CA ARG A 88 -17.87 41.81 -18.79
C ARG A 88 -18.15 42.12 -20.26
N LEU A 89 -18.69 41.18 -21.03
CA LEU A 89 -19.02 41.39 -22.44
C LEU A 89 -20.06 42.49 -22.63
N LYS A 90 -21.06 42.60 -21.73
CA LYS A 90 -22.03 43.72 -21.74
C LYS A 90 -21.37 45.06 -21.45
N PHE A 91 -20.40 45.12 -20.54
CA PHE A 91 -19.61 46.33 -20.31
C PHE A 91 -18.80 46.74 -21.56
N TRP A 92 -18.38 45.77 -22.37
CA TRP A 92 -17.65 45.98 -23.62
C TRP A 92 -18.54 46.19 -24.86
N HIS A 93 -19.83 45.83 -24.83
CA HIS A 93 -20.74 46.01 -25.95
C HIS A 93 -21.41 47.40 -25.90
N PHE A 94 -21.04 48.25 -26.86
CA PHE A 94 -21.79 49.44 -27.21
C PHE A 94 -22.93 49.09 -28.19
N GLU A 95 -23.99 49.89 -28.18
CA GLU A 95 -25.10 49.84 -29.14
C GLU A 95 -24.56 49.89 -30.58
N PRO A 96 -24.85 48.90 -31.45
CA PRO A 96 -24.38 48.95 -32.82
C PRO A 96 -25.19 49.98 -33.59
N ASN A 97 -24.61 51.15 -33.83
CA ASN A 97 -25.07 52.03 -34.89
C ASN A 97 -24.59 51.47 -36.23
N GLY A 98 -25.51 51.32 -37.19
CA GLY A 98 -25.29 50.67 -38.48
C GLY A 98 -24.46 51.47 -39.48
N ASP A 99 -23.37 52.10 -39.04
CA ASP A 99 -22.40 52.80 -39.90
C ASP A 99 -21.02 52.12 -39.80
N ASP A 100 -20.17 52.31 -40.81
CA ASP A 100 -18.84 51.68 -40.89
C ASP A 100 -17.98 51.98 -39.65
N ALA A 101 -17.24 50.95 -39.19
CA ALA A 101 -16.44 51.01 -37.96
C ALA A 101 -15.48 52.20 -37.97
N THR A 102 -15.64 53.08 -36.98
CA THR A 102 -14.78 54.22 -36.75
C THR A 102 -13.32 53.76 -36.51
N PRO A 103 -12.30 54.59 -36.81
CA PRO A 103 -10.90 54.22 -36.59
C PRO A 103 -10.58 53.79 -35.15
N GLU A 104 -11.35 54.29 -34.17
CA GLU A 104 -11.22 53.91 -32.77
C GLU A 104 -11.72 52.47 -32.51
N GLU A 105 -12.81 52.05 -33.18
CA GLU A 105 -13.33 50.67 -33.10
C GLU A 105 -12.36 49.67 -33.74
N GLN A 106 -11.74 50.02 -34.86
CA GLN A 106 -10.71 49.18 -35.49
C GLN A 106 -9.47 49.03 -34.58
N HIS A 107 -9.04 50.10 -33.92
CA HIS A 107 -7.92 50.03 -32.98
C HIS A 107 -8.26 49.15 -31.76
N LYS A 108 -9.47 49.28 -31.21
CA LYS A 108 -9.96 48.43 -30.11
C LYS A 108 -10.08 46.97 -30.53
N GLU A 109 -10.56 46.69 -31.75
CA GLU A 109 -10.64 45.33 -32.30
C GLU A 109 -9.23 44.72 -32.45
N PHE A 110 -8.28 45.48 -32.97
CA PHE A 110 -6.88 45.05 -33.06
C PHE A 110 -6.30 44.71 -31.68
N LEU A 111 -6.49 45.58 -30.68
CA LEU A 111 -6.04 45.34 -29.31
C LEU A 111 -6.73 44.11 -28.70
N SER A 112 -8.04 43.95 -28.90
CA SER A 112 -8.79 42.77 -28.44
C SER A 112 -8.24 41.47 -29.04
N LYS A 113 -7.99 41.44 -30.36
CA LYS A 113 -7.39 40.28 -31.04
C LYS A 113 -5.99 39.98 -30.51
N LEU A 114 -5.17 41.01 -30.29
CA LEU A 114 -3.83 40.85 -29.74
C LEU A 114 -3.87 40.30 -28.32
N VAL A 115 -4.70 40.88 -27.44
CA VAL A 115 -4.86 40.43 -26.05
C VAL A 115 -5.42 39.01 -25.99
N THR A 116 -6.41 38.68 -26.82
CA THR A 116 -6.97 37.32 -26.89
C THR A 116 -5.91 36.29 -27.29
N ARG A 117 -5.09 36.61 -28.29
CA ARG A 117 -4.02 35.73 -28.76
C ARG A 117 -2.91 35.57 -27.72
N LEU A 118 -2.54 36.65 -27.03
CA LEU A 118 -1.60 36.61 -25.91
C LEU A 118 -2.14 35.74 -24.77
N LEU A 119 -3.39 35.96 -24.34
CA LEU A 119 -4.01 35.22 -23.25
C LEU A 119 -4.07 33.72 -23.56
N TYR A 120 -4.47 33.36 -24.79
CA TYR A 120 -4.49 31.96 -25.24
C TYR A 120 -3.10 31.32 -25.18
N THR A 121 -2.07 32.03 -25.67
CA THR A 121 -0.70 31.52 -25.68
C THR A 121 -0.15 31.38 -24.26
N CYS A 122 -0.39 32.35 -23.38
CA CYS A 122 0.02 32.30 -21.98
C CYS A 122 -0.69 31.16 -21.23
N ASN A 123 -2.00 30.99 -21.41
CA ASN A 123 -2.75 29.90 -20.78
C ASN A 123 -2.27 28.53 -21.25
N TYR A 124 -1.98 28.38 -22.55
CA TYR A 124 -1.40 27.15 -23.10
C TYR A 124 -0.04 26.85 -22.46
N GLN A 125 0.86 27.84 -22.43
CA GLN A 125 2.18 27.69 -21.81
C GLN A 125 2.10 27.35 -20.31
N GLN A 126 1.16 27.95 -19.59
CA GLN A 126 0.93 27.67 -18.17
C GLN A 126 0.47 26.23 -17.96
N SER A 127 -0.47 25.74 -18.77
CA SER A 127 -0.93 24.34 -18.74
C SER A 127 0.22 23.36 -19.02
N GLU A 128 1.07 23.65 -20.01
CA GLU A 128 2.21 22.78 -20.32
C GLU A 128 3.24 22.77 -19.18
N LEU A 129 3.50 23.91 -18.56
CA LEU A 129 4.40 23.99 -17.41
C LEU A 129 3.84 23.22 -16.19
N GLU A 130 2.54 23.32 -15.94
CA GLU A 130 1.88 22.60 -14.85
C GLU A 130 1.95 21.08 -15.05
N LYS A 131 1.71 20.60 -16.28
CA LYS A 131 1.91 19.19 -16.63
C LYS A 131 3.33 18.71 -16.38
N GLN A 132 4.33 19.51 -16.78
CA GLN A 132 5.74 19.16 -16.54
C GLN A 132 6.06 19.09 -15.04
N TYR A 133 5.56 20.03 -14.25
CA TYR A 133 5.75 20.04 -12.80
C TYR A 133 5.13 18.82 -12.13
N GLN A 134 3.91 18.45 -12.53
CA GLN A 134 3.23 17.25 -12.03
C GLN A 134 4.01 15.97 -12.38
N ASN A 135 4.48 15.85 -13.64
CA ASN A 135 5.27 14.70 -14.08
C ASN A 135 6.58 14.57 -13.27
N LEU A 136 7.32 15.68 -13.13
CA LEU A 136 8.56 15.71 -12.36
C LEU A 136 8.32 15.33 -10.89
N THR A 137 7.24 15.82 -10.30
CA THR A 137 6.86 15.48 -8.92
C THR A 137 6.54 14.00 -8.78
N GLN A 138 5.82 13.42 -9.74
CA GLN A 138 5.51 11.99 -9.75
C GLN A 138 6.78 11.14 -9.89
N GLN A 139 7.68 11.49 -10.81
CA GLN A 139 8.96 10.80 -10.96
C GLN A 139 9.80 10.87 -9.68
N HIS A 140 9.81 12.02 -9.00
CA HIS A 140 10.53 12.17 -7.74
C HIS A 140 9.97 11.25 -6.64
N GLN A 141 8.64 11.12 -6.55
CA GLN A 141 7.99 10.19 -5.62
C GLN A 141 8.30 8.73 -5.96
N GLU A 142 8.29 8.34 -7.24
CA GLU A 142 8.63 6.98 -7.67
C GLU A 142 10.10 6.65 -7.39
N LEU A 143 11.02 7.58 -7.65
CA LEU A 143 12.44 7.44 -7.30
C LEU A 143 12.65 7.34 -5.79
N ALA A 144 11.92 8.12 -4.99
CA ALA A 144 11.99 8.03 -3.53
C ALA A 144 11.51 6.66 -3.02
N LYS A 145 10.40 6.14 -3.56
CA LYS A 145 9.91 4.78 -3.25
C LYS A 145 10.95 3.72 -3.64
N LEU A 146 11.52 3.81 -4.83
CA LEU A 146 12.56 2.89 -5.28
C LEU A 146 13.77 2.92 -4.36
N ARG A 147 14.26 4.11 -4.00
CA ARG A 147 15.40 4.27 -3.09
C ARG A 147 15.11 3.63 -1.74
N HIS A 148 13.90 3.79 -1.21
CA HIS A 148 13.49 3.14 0.03
C HIS A 148 13.51 1.60 -0.10
N THR A 149 12.97 1.05 -1.19
CA THR A 149 13.00 -0.41 -1.43
C THR A 149 14.42 -0.95 -1.56
N VAL A 150 15.30 -0.25 -2.30
CA VAL A 150 16.71 -0.63 -2.45
C VAL A 150 17.43 -0.58 -1.10
N GLN A 151 17.23 0.49 -0.31
CA GLN A 151 17.83 0.61 1.02
C GLN A 151 17.38 -0.53 1.95
N SER A 152 16.08 -0.84 1.96
CA SER A 152 15.54 -1.96 2.74
C SER A 152 16.19 -3.28 2.36
N HIS A 153 16.37 -3.54 1.06
CA HIS A 153 17.05 -4.74 0.59
C HIS A 153 18.52 -4.77 1.02
N GLU A 154 19.24 -3.65 0.88
CA GLU A 154 20.64 -3.54 1.32
C GLU A 154 20.78 -3.84 2.82
N ASP A 155 19.86 -3.34 3.63
CA ASP A 155 19.84 -3.57 5.07
C ASP A 155 19.55 -5.04 5.40
N THR A 156 18.58 -5.68 4.73
CA THR A 156 18.31 -7.12 4.85
C THR A 156 19.53 -7.95 4.44
N THR A 157 20.22 -7.57 3.36
CA THR A 157 21.43 -8.25 2.88
C THR A 157 22.59 -8.12 3.86
N ARG A 158 22.76 -6.93 4.45
CA ARG A 158 23.78 -6.69 5.48
C ARG A 158 23.51 -7.50 6.75
N SER A 159 22.24 -7.58 7.17
CA SER A 159 21.80 -8.42 8.28
C SER A 159 22.06 -9.91 8.00
N LEU A 160 21.75 -10.40 6.80
CA LEU A 160 22.04 -11.76 6.37
C LEU A 160 23.54 -12.07 6.43
N ASN A 161 24.40 -11.18 5.92
CA ASN A 161 25.85 -11.37 5.97
C ASN A 161 26.39 -11.42 7.41
N ALA A 162 25.91 -10.54 8.29
CA ALA A 162 26.31 -10.57 9.71
C ALA A 162 25.93 -11.90 10.37
N ARG A 163 24.74 -12.43 10.06
CA ARG A 163 24.26 -13.70 10.62
C ARG A 163 24.98 -14.92 10.04
N MET A 164 25.39 -14.87 8.78
CA MET A 164 26.22 -15.91 8.16
C MET A 164 27.61 -15.97 8.82
N LEU A 165 28.24 -14.82 9.07
CA LEU A 165 29.50 -14.73 9.81
C LEU A 165 29.36 -15.30 11.23
N ASP A 166 28.27 -14.96 11.91
CA ASP A 166 27.92 -15.48 13.22
C ASP A 166 27.73 -17.01 13.24
N LEU A 167 27.14 -17.57 12.19
CA LEU A 167 26.97 -19.02 12.00
C LEU A 167 28.32 -19.70 11.75
N GLU A 168 29.15 -19.13 10.88
CA GLU A 168 30.49 -19.63 10.59
C GLU A 168 31.36 -19.67 11.86
N ASN A 169 31.30 -18.60 12.66
CA ASN A 169 32.00 -18.54 13.95
C ASN A 169 31.49 -19.56 14.97
N ALA A 170 30.17 -19.83 15.01
CA ALA A 170 29.59 -20.84 15.87
C ALA A 170 30.05 -22.26 15.47
N VAL A 171 30.07 -22.57 14.18
CA VAL A 171 30.54 -23.86 13.62
C VAL A 171 32.05 -24.05 13.83
N ARG A 172 32.84 -22.97 13.76
CA ARG A 172 34.29 -23.00 13.97
C ARG A 172 34.72 -23.04 15.46
N GLY A 173 33.76 -23.10 16.38
CA GLY A 173 33.82 -23.26 17.85
C GLY A 173 35.18 -23.16 18.58
N PRO A 174 35.29 -22.43 19.72
CA PRO A 174 36.49 -22.44 20.55
C PRO A 174 36.89 -23.86 20.93
N THR A 175 38.16 -24.20 20.72
CA THR A 175 38.76 -25.46 21.17
C THR A 175 38.84 -25.51 22.70
N ALA A 176 37.71 -25.66 23.40
CA ALA A 176 37.69 -26.01 24.83
C ALA A 176 36.28 -26.38 25.34
N GLY A 177 36.18 -27.59 25.90
CA GLY A 177 35.32 -27.87 27.05
C GLY A 177 33.87 -28.27 26.78
N ALA A 178 33.60 -29.57 26.91
CA ALA A 178 32.28 -30.17 26.85
C ALA A 178 31.34 -29.65 27.97
N SER A 179 30.43 -28.74 27.63
CA SER A 179 29.12 -28.59 28.27
C SER A 179 28.30 -27.56 27.49
N SER A 180 27.33 -28.00 26.66
CA SER A 180 26.28 -27.20 25.96
C SER A 180 25.89 -27.75 24.57
N SER A 181 26.04 -29.05 24.25
CA SER A 181 25.71 -29.54 22.89
C SER A 181 24.22 -29.44 22.55
N ALA A 182 23.32 -29.66 23.52
CA ALA A 182 21.87 -29.58 23.30
C ALA A 182 21.35 -28.14 23.16
N SER A 183 21.89 -27.20 23.95
CA SER A 183 21.59 -25.76 23.86
C SER A 183 22.20 -25.13 22.61
N PHE A 184 23.42 -25.53 22.24
CA PHE A 184 24.04 -25.13 20.98
C PHE A 184 23.26 -25.63 19.76
N SER A 185 22.77 -26.89 19.80
CA SER A 185 21.93 -27.45 18.73
C SER A 185 20.64 -26.66 18.51
N ARG A 186 19.90 -26.31 19.59
CA ARG A 186 18.69 -25.48 19.46
C ARG A 186 18.98 -24.08 18.94
N GLN A 187 20.06 -23.46 19.42
CA GLN A 187 20.44 -22.11 19.00
C GLN A 187 20.90 -22.08 17.53
N LEU A 188 21.51 -23.17 17.04
CA LEU A 188 21.87 -23.34 15.64
C LEU A 188 20.63 -23.49 14.76
N GLU A 189 19.66 -24.29 15.20
CA GLU A 189 18.38 -24.51 14.52
C GLU A 189 17.57 -23.20 14.39
N GLU A 190 17.40 -22.44 15.48
CA GLU A 190 16.75 -21.13 15.47
C GLU A 190 17.47 -20.13 14.53
N ARG A 191 18.81 -20.18 14.48
CA ARG A 191 19.59 -19.34 13.57
C ARG A 191 19.39 -19.72 12.11
N VAL A 192 19.31 -21.02 11.80
CA VAL A 192 19.05 -21.53 10.44
C VAL A 192 17.64 -21.18 9.99
N ASP A 193 16.62 -21.44 10.81
CA ASP A 193 15.22 -21.12 10.50
C ASP A 193 15.05 -19.63 10.20
N HIS A 194 15.71 -18.79 10.99
CA HIS A 194 15.64 -17.36 10.81
C HIS A 194 16.50 -16.85 9.63
N VAL A 195 17.48 -17.62 9.12
CA VAL A 195 18.16 -17.34 7.85
C VAL A 195 17.27 -17.71 6.67
N VAL A 196 16.58 -18.86 6.74
CA VAL A 196 15.62 -19.31 5.73
C VAL A 196 14.50 -18.29 5.55
N ALA A 197 13.93 -17.78 6.64
CA ALA A 197 12.90 -16.73 6.59
C ALA A 197 13.38 -15.45 5.88
N MET A 198 14.61 -14.97 6.15
CA MET A 198 15.15 -13.79 5.46
C MET A 198 15.47 -14.05 3.98
N LEU A 199 15.81 -15.28 3.60
CA LEU A 199 16.01 -15.65 2.19
C LEU A 199 14.68 -15.62 1.42
N ASP A 200 13.59 -16.07 2.04
CA ASP A 200 12.24 -15.95 1.47
C ASP A 200 11.83 -14.47 1.28
N ASP A 201 12.13 -13.60 2.25
CA ASP A 201 11.91 -12.15 2.18
C ASP A 201 12.75 -11.46 1.08
N ILE A 202 13.96 -11.95 0.80
CA ILE A 202 14.80 -11.47 -0.32
C ILE A 202 14.26 -12.00 -1.66
N SER A 203 13.78 -13.25 -1.70
CA SER A 203 13.25 -13.88 -2.92
C SER A 203 11.94 -13.24 -3.41
N THR A 204 11.20 -12.60 -2.51
CA THR A 204 9.97 -11.84 -2.82
C THR A 204 10.24 -10.47 -3.43
N PHE A 205 11.50 -10.15 -3.76
CA PHE A 205 11.86 -8.97 -4.55
C PHE A 205 11.25 -9.03 -5.95
N ALA A 206 10.05 -8.45 -6.10
CA ALA A 206 9.49 -8.12 -7.40
C ALA A 206 10.32 -6.97 -8.00
N ALA A 207 11.13 -7.29 -9.00
CA ALA A 207 11.86 -6.27 -9.75
C ALA A 207 10.87 -5.20 -10.23
N PRO A 208 11.08 -3.90 -9.93
CA PRO A 208 10.19 -2.84 -10.35
C PRO A 208 10.08 -2.81 -11.88
N THR A 209 9.01 -3.40 -12.40
CA THR A 209 8.77 -3.56 -13.84
C THR A 209 8.46 -2.21 -14.49
N THR A 210 8.16 -1.21 -13.67
CA THR A 210 7.77 0.15 -14.07
C THR A 210 8.90 0.91 -14.77
N ILE A 211 10.14 0.89 -14.30
CA ILE A 211 11.21 1.72 -14.91
C ILE A 211 11.57 1.24 -16.32
N SER A 212 11.70 -0.06 -16.54
CA SER A 212 11.98 -0.58 -17.90
C SER A 212 10.85 -0.27 -18.88
N SER A 213 9.59 -0.35 -18.42
CA SER A 213 8.42 -0.01 -19.25
C SER A 213 8.27 1.51 -19.49
N GLN A 214 8.51 2.35 -18.48
CA GLN A 214 8.43 3.81 -18.59
C GLN A 214 9.58 4.39 -19.43
N LEU A 215 10.79 3.83 -19.31
CA LEU A 215 11.94 4.21 -20.14
C LEU A 215 11.78 3.76 -21.60
N HIS A 216 11.07 2.64 -21.84
CA HIS A 216 10.68 2.24 -23.19
C HIS A 216 9.67 3.23 -23.81
N ASN A 217 8.68 3.68 -23.05
CA ASN A 217 7.69 4.67 -23.51
C ASN A 217 8.33 6.03 -23.86
N LEU A 218 9.31 6.48 -23.08
CA LEU A 218 10.10 7.69 -23.38
C LEU A 218 10.96 7.55 -24.65
N LYS A 219 11.36 6.31 -25.01
CA LYS A 219 12.18 6.04 -26.20
C LYS A 219 11.36 5.97 -27.49
N THR A 220 10.04 5.76 -27.39
CA THR A 220 9.14 5.68 -28.55
C THR A 220 8.50 7.02 -28.94
N GLU A 221 8.79 8.11 -28.22
CA GLU A 221 8.22 9.45 -28.44
C GLU A 221 9.24 10.44 -29.05
N VAL A 222 10.18 9.93 -29.86
CA VAL A 222 11.11 10.71 -30.72
C VAL A 222 10.91 10.29 -32.17
#